data_AF-A0A3N5I7U1-F1
#
_entry.id   AF-A0A3N5I7U1-F1
#
_cell.length_a   1.000
_cell.length_b   1.000
_cell.length_c   1.000
_cell.angle_alpha   90.00
_cell.angle_beta   90.00
_cell.angle_gamma   90.00
#
_symmetry.space_group_name_H-M   'P 1'
#
loop_
_entity.id
_entity.type
_entity.pdbx_description
1 polymer ?
#
loop_
_entity_poly.entity_id
_entity_poly.type
_entity_poly.pdbx_seq_one_letter_code
_entity_poly.pdbx_strand_id
1 'polypeptide(L)'
;METRADEAQPPAPPNAAREARIHDIAERGIDYLKSQGQAANGAFSPESGAAVTSLCVSAILRHRPEAINDPAIEQALDFIESNIRGDGGIYAEGSLYKNYETCVAVDALIQANQNQTYDSALERARLFIRGLQWDESEGLTTKDAAYGGAGYGTHQRPDLSNTSFMVEALRQLGDRADDEAIQKALMFISRTQNLAGHGNDTEHAAKVG
;
A
#
# COMPACT_ATOMS: atom_id res chain seq x y z
N MET A 1 33.59 40.37 35.37
CA MET A 1 32.32 39.76 34.96
C MET A 1 32.58 39.15 33.59
N GLU A 2 33.09 37.93 33.56
CA GLU A 2 33.50 37.24 32.34
C GLU A 2 32.26 36.82 31.54
N THR A 3 32.19 37.29 30.31
CA THR A 3 31.27 36.83 29.28
C THR A 3 31.56 35.36 28.97
N ARG A 4 30.64 34.46 29.30
CA ARG A 4 30.64 33.09 28.79
C ARG A 4 30.52 33.16 27.26
N ALA A 5 31.58 32.74 26.58
CA ALA A 5 31.54 32.47 25.16
C ALA A 5 30.50 31.36 24.91
N ASP A 6 29.65 31.61 23.93
CA ASP A 6 28.68 30.66 23.40
C ASP A 6 29.49 29.56 22.70
N GLU A 7 29.71 28.43 23.39
CA GLU A 7 30.34 27.25 22.79
C GLU A 7 29.37 26.65 21.78
N ALA A 8 29.57 26.99 20.51
CA ALA A 8 28.83 26.39 19.41
C ALA A 8 29.04 24.87 19.43
N GLN A 9 27.95 24.14 19.61
CA GLN A 9 27.92 22.68 19.58
C GLN A 9 28.57 22.16 18.28
N PRO A 10 29.48 21.17 18.34
CA PRO A 10 30.10 20.61 17.14
C PRO A 10 29.05 20.01 16.19
N PRO A 11 29.26 20.09 14.87
CA PRO A 11 28.30 19.60 13.89
C PRO A 11 28.05 18.09 14.06
N ALA A 12 26.79 17.69 13.93
CA ALA A 12 26.39 16.28 14.01
C ALA A 12 27.14 15.44 12.96
N PRO A 13 27.44 14.16 13.25
CA PRO A 13 28.10 13.28 12.29
C PRO A 13 27.28 13.17 10.99
N PRO A 14 27.92 12.90 9.83
CA PRO A 14 27.27 13.00 8.52
C PRO A 14 25.96 12.21 8.38
N ASN A 15 25.83 11.08 9.06
CA ASN A 15 24.60 10.28 9.06
C ASN A 15 23.48 10.91 9.90
N ALA A 16 23.79 11.41 11.09
CA ALA A 16 22.82 12.08 11.96
C ALA A 16 22.30 13.40 11.33
N ALA A 17 23.18 14.16 10.67
CA ALA A 17 22.76 15.36 9.94
C ALA A 17 21.86 15.02 8.73
N ARG A 18 22.07 13.86 8.08
CA ARG A 18 21.20 13.39 7.00
C ARG A 18 19.85 12.92 7.53
N GLU A 19 19.83 12.15 8.62
CA GLU A 19 18.61 11.67 9.28
C GLU A 19 17.75 12.84 9.77
N ALA A 20 18.36 13.85 10.42
CA ALA A 20 17.68 15.07 10.84
C ALA A 20 17.04 15.83 9.66
N ARG A 21 17.73 15.90 8.50
CA ARG A 21 17.17 16.51 7.30
C ARG A 21 16.02 15.69 6.69
N ILE A 22 16.12 14.37 6.69
CA ILE A 22 15.04 13.49 6.21
C ILE A 22 13.80 13.68 7.08
N HIS A 23 13.98 13.71 8.39
CA HIS A 23 12.91 14.01 9.34
C HIS A 23 12.29 15.39 9.07
N ASP A 24 13.07 16.48 9.05
CA ASP A 24 12.55 17.83 8.78
C ASP A 24 11.74 17.92 7.46
N ILE A 25 12.23 17.28 6.39
CA ILE A 25 11.51 17.26 5.11
C ILE A 25 10.21 16.47 5.21
N ALA A 26 10.21 15.33 5.89
CA ALA A 26 9.00 14.56 6.14
C ALA A 26 7.98 15.38 6.92
N GLU A 27 8.41 16.08 7.97
CA GLU A 27 7.49 16.88 8.80
C GLU A 27 6.83 18.01 8.05
N ARG A 28 7.60 18.70 7.20
CA ARG A 28 7.03 19.73 6.31
C ARG A 28 6.04 19.14 5.32
N GLY A 29 6.26 17.91 4.85
CA GLY A 29 5.31 17.18 4.01
C GLY A 29 4.02 16.83 4.75
N ILE A 30 4.13 16.32 5.98
CA ILE A 30 2.99 15.99 6.84
C ILE A 30 2.16 17.24 7.14
N ASP A 31 2.82 18.34 7.51
CA ASP A 31 2.15 19.62 7.79
C ASP A 31 1.43 20.16 6.56
N TYR A 32 2.03 20.04 5.37
CA TYR A 32 1.39 20.43 4.12
C TYR A 32 0.15 19.57 3.83
N LEU A 33 0.26 18.24 3.96
CA LEU A 33 -0.87 17.34 3.77
C LEU A 33 -2.02 17.74 4.72
N LYS A 34 -1.76 17.84 6.02
CA LYS A 34 -2.78 18.17 7.03
C LYS A 34 -3.41 19.55 6.81
N SER A 35 -2.63 20.55 6.42
CA SER A 35 -3.12 21.95 6.36
C SER A 35 -3.66 22.38 4.99
N GLN A 36 -3.18 21.77 3.90
CA GLN A 36 -3.52 22.16 2.53
C GLN A 36 -4.12 21.01 1.71
N GLY A 37 -3.74 19.77 2.01
CA GLY A 37 -4.14 18.59 1.22
C GLY A 37 -5.42 17.90 1.69
N GLN A 38 -5.82 18.12 2.95
CA GLN A 38 -6.99 17.46 3.52
C GLN A 38 -8.28 18.22 3.20
N ALA A 39 -9.24 17.52 2.62
CA ALA A 39 -10.58 18.02 2.36
C ALA A 39 -11.44 18.01 3.65
N ALA A 40 -12.56 18.73 3.63
CA ALA A 40 -13.45 18.86 4.78
C ALA A 40 -14.07 17.53 5.27
N ASN A 41 -14.07 16.49 4.44
CA ASN A 41 -14.52 15.14 4.78
C ASN A 41 -13.38 14.23 5.28
N GLY A 42 -12.20 14.79 5.60
CA GLY A 42 -11.04 14.05 6.09
C GLY A 42 -10.17 13.41 5.01
N ALA A 43 -10.64 13.32 3.77
CA ALA A 43 -9.90 12.68 2.68
C ALA A 43 -8.75 13.54 2.15
N PHE A 44 -7.73 12.87 1.60
CA PHE A 44 -6.72 13.50 0.73
C PHE A 44 -7.05 13.14 -0.72
N SER A 45 -7.24 14.14 -1.59
CA SER A 45 -7.69 13.96 -2.97
C SER A 45 -8.92 13.04 -3.10
N PRO A 46 -10.08 13.42 -2.51
CA PRO A 46 -11.29 12.58 -2.43
C PRO A 46 -11.78 12.04 -3.78
N GLU A 47 -11.50 12.73 -4.88
CA GLU A 47 -11.81 12.31 -6.25
C GLU A 47 -11.08 11.03 -6.69
N SER A 48 -10.02 10.63 -5.97
CA SER A 48 -9.20 9.44 -6.25
C SER A 48 -9.62 8.20 -5.44
N GLY A 49 -10.78 8.26 -4.78
CA GLY A 49 -11.28 7.16 -3.94
C GLY A 49 -10.51 6.99 -2.63
N ALA A 50 -10.45 5.76 -2.11
CA ALA A 50 -9.81 5.46 -0.83
C ALA A 50 -8.28 5.43 -0.89
N ALA A 51 -7.69 5.30 -2.08
CA ALA A 51 -6.27 5.00 -2.24
C ALA A 51 -5.35 6.12 -1.74
N VAL A 52 -5.55 7.35 -2.19
CA VAL A 52 -4.65 8.47 -1.86
C VAL A 52 -4.70 8.78 -0.37
N THR A 53 -5.90 8.81 0.22
CA THR A 53 -6.07 8.96 1.67
C THR A 53 -5.30 7.87 2.44
N SER A 54 -5.41 6.61 2.02
CA SER A 54 -4.72 5.48 2.67
C SER A 54 -3.19 5.58 2.54
N LEU A 55 -2.67 6.02 1.40
CA LEU A 55 -1.23 6.27 1.23
C LEU A 55 -0.73 7.38 2.15
N CYS A 56 -1.47 8.48 2.27
CA CYS A 56 -1.12 9.57 3.19
C CYS A 56 -1.13 9.08 4.64
N VAL A 57 -2.18 8.39 5.08
CA VAL A 57 -2.30 7.85 6.45
C VAL A 57 -1.18 6.87 6.76
N SER A 58 -0.94 5.88 5.90
CA SER A 58 0.13 4.88 6.12
C SER A 58 1.52 5.52 6.14
N ALA A 59 1.80 6.52 5.30
CA ALA A 59 3.07 7.23 5.30
C ALA A 59 3.25 8.06 6.58
N ILE A 60 2.20 8.78 7.01
CA ILE A 60 2.24 9.59 8.24
C ILE A 60 2.44 8.69 9.45
N LEU A 61 1.65 7.62 9.60
CA LEU A 61 1.72 6.76 10.79
C LEU A 61 3.02 5.94 10.88
N ARG A 62 3.65 5.60 9.75
CA ARG A 62 5.01 5.03 9.79
C ARG A 62 6.06 6.03 10.28
N HIS A 63 5.89 7.32 9.97
CA HIS A 63 6.83 8.36 10.39
C HIS A 63 6.55 8.85 11.83
N ARG A 64 5.28 9.00 12.17
CA ARG A 64 4.74 9.48 13.45
C ARG A 64 3.63 8.55 13.96
N PRO A 65 3.95 7.40 14.57
CA PRO A 65 2.95 6.49 15.11
C PRO A 65 2.03 7.14 16.15
N GLU A 66 2.52 8.14 16.88
CA GLU A 66 1.76 8.91 17.87
C GLU A 66 0.68 9.82 17.27
N ALA A 67 0.76 10.13 15.97
CA ALA A 67 -0.22 10.96 15.26
C ALA A 67 -1.56 10.24 15.04
N ILE A 68 -1.70 8.99 15.48
CA ILE A 68 -2.95 8.23 15.43
C ILE A 68 -4.14 8.93 16.09
N ASN A 69 -3.89 9.77 17.10
CA ASN A 69 -4.92 10.56 17.78
C ASN A 69 -4.96 12.03 17.30
N ASP A 70 -4.25 12.37 16.21
CA ASP A 70 -4.37 13.68 15.61
C ASP A 70 -5.75 13.78 14.94
N PRO A 71 -6.52 14.87 15.14
CA PRO A 71 -7.85 14.99 14.52
C PRO A 71 -7.86 14.85 13.00
N ALA A 72 -6.78 15.23 12.33
CA ALA A 72 -6.61 15.04 10.90
C ALA A 72 -6.52 13.55 10.52
N ILE A 73 -5.84 12.74 11.32
CA ILE A 73 -5.69 11.30 11.06
C ILE A 73 -6.97 10.55 11.43
N GLU A 74 -7.62 10.91 12.53
CA GLU A 74 -8.93 10.37 12.90
C GLU A 74 -9.95 10.56 11.77
N GLN A 75 -10.08 11.78 11.24
CA GLN A 75 -10.99 12.06 10.12
C GLN A 75 -10.61 11.32 8.83
N ALA A 76 -9.32 11.13 8.56
CA ALA A 76 -8.86 10.37 7.41
C ALA A 76 -9.17 8.87 7.56
N LEU A 77 -9.04 8.32 8.77
CA LEU A 77 -9.43 6.96 9.11
C LEU A 77 -10.95 6.77 9.00
N ASP A 78 -11.76 7.71 9.51
CA ASP A 78 -13.22 7.70 9.34
C ASP A 78 -13.60 7.63 7.84
N PHE A 79 -12.89 8.38 6.99
CA PHE A 79 -13.09 8.32 5.55
C PHE A 79 -12.72 6.93 4.97
N ILE A 80 -11.59 6.34 5.37
CA ILE A 80 -11.19 4.99 4.94
C ILE A 80 -12.21 3.94 5.41
N GLU A 81 -12.68 4.03 6.65
CA GLU A 81 -13.68 3.13 7.24
C GLU A 81 -15.02 3.21 6.50
N SER A 82 -15.45 4.41 6.11
CA SER A 82 -16.64 4.59 5.26
C SER A 82 -16.51 3.91 3.90
N ASN A 83 -15.28 3.50 3.53
CA ASN A 83 -14.95 2.76 2.33
C ASN A 83 -14.89 1.24 2.47
N ILE A 84 -15.13 0.70 3.67
CA ILE A 84 -15.26 -0.74 3.88
C ILE A 84 -16.56 -1.25 3.26
N ARG A 85 -16.46 -2.32 2.46
CA ARG A 85 -17.57 -2.87 1.68
C ARG A 85 -18.04 -4.22 2.21
N GLY A 86 -19.28 -4.55 1.83
CA GLY A 86 -19.94 -5.80 2.26
C GLY A 86 -19.22 -7.07 1.77
N ASP A 87 -18.52 -6.97 0.64
CA ASP A 87 -17.69 -8.03 0.05
C ASP A 87 -16.31 -8.17 0.70
N GLY A 88 -15.96 -7.28 1.64
CA GLY A 88 -14.68 -7.27 2.34
C GLY A 88 -13.62 -6.35 1.74
N GLY A 89 -13.85 -5.78 0.55
CA GLY A 89 -12.94 -4.80 -0.02
C GLY A 89 -13.02 -3.44 0.66
N ILE A 90 -12.01 -2.60 0.43
CA ILE A 90 -11.96 -1.22 0.92
C ILE A 90 -11.72 -0.32 -0.27
N TYR A 91 -12.81 0.24 -0.80
CA TYR A 91 -12.79 1.01 -2.04
C TYR A 91 -14.01 1.93 -2.14
N ALA A 92 -13.87 2.99 -2.92
CA ALA A 92 -14.96 3.93 -3.21
C ALA A 92 -16.11 3.26 -3.99
N GLU A 93 -17.35 3.64 -3.69
CA GLU A 93 -18.51 3.08 -4.40
C GLU A 93 -18.38 3.27 -5.92
N GLY A 94 -18.63 2.19 -6.68
CA GLY A 94 -18.46 2.19 -8.14
C GLY A 94 -17.01 2.17 -8.63
N SER A 95 -16.02 2.06 -7.74
CA SER A 95 -14.61 2.04 -8.13
C SER A 95 -14.28 0.91 -9.09
N LEU A 96 -13.49 1.26 -10.09
CA LEU A 96 -12.84 0.35 -11.02
C LEU A 96 -11.46 -0.11 -10.54
N TYR A 97 -10.96 0.42 -9.42
CA TYR A 97 -9.59 0.26 -8.91
C TYR A 97 -9.54 -0.55 -7.59
N LYS A 98 -10.52 -1.45 -7.40
CA LYS A 98 -10.78 -2.11 -6.11
C LYS A 98 -9.58 -2.85 -5.51
N ASN A 99 -8.78 -3.53 -6.35
CA ASN A 99 -7.57 -4.22 -5.88
C ASN A 99 -6.58 -3.21 -5.27
N TYR A 100 -6.23 -2.19 -6.05
CA TYR A 100 -5.30 -1.16 -5.64
C TYR A 100 -5.76 -0.42 -4.38
N GLU A 101 -7.00 0.08 -4.38
CA GLU A 101 -7.58 0.77 -3.21
C GLU A 101 -7.57 -0.09 -1.96
N THR A 102 -7.96 -1.37 -2.08
CA THR A 102 -8.00 -2.27 -0.92
C THR A 102 -6.60 -2.57 -0.40
N CYS A 103 -5.63 -2.82 -1.28
CA CYS A 103 -4.25 -3.11 -0.86
C CYS A 103 -3.62 -1.95 -0.09
N VAL A 104 -3.78 -0.71 -0.56
CA VAL A 104 -3.20 0.45 0.14
C VAL A 104 -3.98 0.80 1.41
N ALA A 105 -5.29 0.53 1.45
CA ALA A 105 -6.10 0.68 2.66
C ALA A 105 -5.72 -0.33 3.74
N VAL A 106 -5.41 -1.58 3.36
CA VAL A 106 -4.89 -2.59 4.29
C VAL A 106 -3.64 -2.09 5.00
N ASP A 107 -2.68 -1.53 4.26
CA ASP A 107 -1.46 -0.97 4.86
C ASP A 107 -1.78 0.16 5.86
N ALA A 108 -2.65 1.10 5.48
CA ALA A 108 -3.08 2.18 6.37
C ALA A 108 -3.74 1.66 7.65
N LEU A 109 -4.67 0.71 7.53
CA LEU A 109 -5.35 0.12 8.68
C LEU A 109 -4.41 -0.70 9.56
N ILE A 110 -3.39 -1.37 8.99
CA ILE A 110 -2.35 -2.06 9.78
C ILE A 110 -1.57 -1.05 10.63
N GLN A 111 -1.16 0.09 10.07
CA GLN A 111 -0.46 1.13 10.85
C GLN A 111 -1.36 1.72 11.95
N ALA A 112 -2.67 1.78 11.70
CA ALA A 112 -3.66 2.33 12.64
C ALA A 112 -4.21 1.32 13.64
N ASN A 113 -3.92 0.01 13.49
CA ASN A 113 -4.58 -1.06 14.23
C ASN A 113 -4.11 -1.14 15.69
N GLN A 114 -4.66 -0.28 16.54
CA GLN A 114 -4.48 -0.36 17.99
C GLN A 114 -5.51 -1.30 18.60
N ASN A 115 -5.05 -2.17 19.51
CA ASN A 115 -5.90 -3.08 20.27
C ASN A 115 -6.85 -3.93 19.39
N GLN A 116 -6.40 -4.32 18.19
CA GLN A 116 -7.13 -5.23 17.28
C GLN A 116 -8.44 -4.64 16.71
N THR A 117 -8.57 -3.31 16.72
CA THR A 117 -9.78 -2.61 16.24
C THR A 117 -10.12 -2.94 14.78
N TYR A 118 -9.12 -3.19 13.93
CA TYR A 118 -9.30 -3.47 12.51
C TYR A 118 -9.13 -4.95 12.12
N ASP A 119 -8.89 -5.88 13.05
CA ASP A 119 -8.59 -7.30 12.72
C ASP A 119 -9.64 -7.94 11.80
N SER A 120 -10.92 -7.69 12.08
CA SER A 120 -12.03 -8.22 11.26
C SER A 120 -12.04 -7.61 9.85
N ALA A 121 -11.80 -6.30 9.72
CA ALA A 121 -11.74 -5.63 8.42
C ALA A 121 -10.53 -6.10 7.61
N LEU A 122 -9.38 -6.25 8.26
CA LEU A 122 -8.13 -6.73 7.66
C LEU A 122 -8.26 -8.17 7.14
N GLU A 123 -8.84 -9.08 7.91
CA GLU A 123 -9.06 -10.47 7.45
C GLU A 123 -10.07 -10.54 6.29
N ARG A 124 -11.13 -9.72 6.34
CA ARG A 124 -12.08 -9.62 5.21
C ARG A 124 -11.40 -9.06 3.95
N ALA A 125 -10.56 -8.04 4.10
CA ALA A 125 -9.78 -7.48 3.01
C ALA A 125 -8.77 -8.48 2.44
N ARG A 126 -8.13 -9.29 3.30
CA ARG A 126 -7.27 -10.41 2.88
C ARG A 126 -8.01 -11.36 1.96
N LEU A 127 -9.20 -11.82 2.35
CA LEU A 127 -10.03 -12.72 1.54
C LEU A 127 -10.48 -12.08 0.24
N PHE A 128 -10.88 -10.80 0.28
CA PHE A 128 -11.25 -10.04 -0.90
C PHE A 128 -10.10 -9.95 -1.90
N ILE A 129 -8.91 -9.56 -1.46
CA ILE A 129 -7.70 -9.44 -2.29
C ILE A 129 -7.37 -10.79 -2.96
N ARG A 130 -7.43 -11.90 -2.22
CA ARG A 130 -7.20 -13.24 -2.78
C ARG A 130 -8.24 -13.62 -3.84
N GLY A 131 -9.50 -13.26 -3.62
CA GLY A 131 -10.58 -13.49 -4.57
C GLY A 131 -10.49 -12.65 -5.85
N LEU A 132 -9.62 -11.63 -5.88
CA LEU A 132 -9.34 -10.86 -7.09
C LEU A 132 -8.20 -11.45 -7.92
N GLN A 133 -7.52 -12.51 -7.49
CA GLN A 133 -6.38 -13.06 -8.23
C GLN A 133 -6.85 -13.78 -9.51
N TRP A 134 -6.12 -13.62 -10.61
CA TRP A 134 -6.42 -14.26 -11.89
C TRP A 134 -5.98 -15.73 -11.82
N ASP A 135 -6.89 -16.65 -11.54
CA ASP A 135 -6.57 -18.06 -11.37
C ASP A 135 -7.62 -19.02 -11.95
N GLU A 136 -7.71 -20.25 -11.45
CA GLU A 136 -8.69 -21.25 -11.90
C GLU A 136 -10.14 -20.78 -11.82
N SER A 137 -10.46 -19.87 -10.89
CA SER A 137 -11.81 -19.31 -10.76
C SER A 137 -12.23 -18.47 -11.97
N GLU A 138 -11.26 -17.92 -12.71
CA GLU A 138 -11.42 -17.19 -13.97
C GLU A 138 -11.36 -18.13 -15.20
N GLY A 139 -11.30 -19.45 -14.98
CA GLY A 139 -11.13 -20.45 -16.05
C GLY A 139 -9.72 -20.50 -16.65
N LEU A 140 -8.74 -19.88 -15.97
CA LEU A 140 -7.34 -19.92 -16.38
C LEU A 140 -6.66 -21.18 -15.88
N THR A 141 -5.55 -21.52 -16.53
CA THR A 141 -4.63 -22.58 -16.14
C THR A 141 -3.26 -22.00 -15.90
N THR A 142 -2.39 -22.77 -15.25
CA THR A 142 -1.00 -22.37 -15.04
C THR A 142 -0.23 -22.08 -16.33
N LYS A 143 -0.75 -22.39 -17.52
CA LYS A 143 -0.11 -22.09 -18.81
C LYS A 143 -0.47 -20.71 -19.36
N ASP A 144 -1.51 -20.08 -18.82
CA ASP A 144 -1.98 -18.78 -19.28
C ASP A 144 -1.07 -17.68 -18.76
N ALA A 145 -0.66 -16.75 -19.63
CA ALA A 145 0.30 -15.70 -19.25
C ALA A 145 -0.20 -14.79 -18.11
N ALA A 146 -1.52 -14.64 -17.99
CA ALA A 146 -2.18 -13.86 -16.94
C ALA A 146 -2.27 -14.60 -15.59
N TYR A 147 -2.07 -15.92 -15.57
CA TYR A 147 -2.30 -16.72 -14.37
C TYR A 147 -1.42 -16.27 -13.20
N GLY A 148 -2.08 -16.07 -12.06
CA GLY A 148 -1.54 -15.64 -10.77
C GLY A 148 -1.40 -14.14 -10.60
N GLY A 149 -1.61 -13.33 -11.63
CA GLY A 149 -1.52 -11.89 -11.52
C GLY A 149 -2.73 -11.26 -10.83
N ALA A 150 -2.62 -9.99 -10.48
CA ALA A 150 -3.72 -9.14 -10.04
C ALA A 150 -3.77 -7.84 -10.83
N GLY A 151 -4.96 -7.27 -10.99
CA GLY A 151 -5.20 -6.08 -11.77
C GLY A 151 -6.45 -5.33 -11.31
N TYR A 152 -6.90 -4.40 -12.15
CA TYR A 152 -8.14 -3.66 -11.95
C TYR A 152 -8.75 -3.23 -13.29
N GLY A 153 -9.90 -2.56 -13.23
CA GLY A 153 -10.46 -1.85 -14.38
C GLY A 153 -11.35 -2.72 -15.28
N THR A 154 -11.92 -2.07 -16.30
CA THR A 154 -12.84 -2.69 -17.26
C THR A 154 -12.13 -3.61 -18.27
N HIS A 155 -10.81 -3.46 -18.43
CA HIS A 155 -10.01 -4.25 -19.36
C HIS A 155 -9.47 -5.57 -18.78
N GLN A 156 -9.68 -5.84 -17.48
CA GLN A 156 -9.51 -7.13 -16.80
C GLN A 156 -8.21 -7.89 -17.12
N ARG A 157 -7.06 -7.21 -17.13
CA ARG A 157 -5.75 -7.86 -17.25
C ARG A 157 -4.92 -7.60 -16.00
N PRO A 158 -4.18 -8.59 -15.52
CA PRO A 158 -3.24 -8.37 -14.45
C PRO A 158 -2.04 -7.56 -14.93
N ASP A 159 -1.41 -6.83 -14.01
CA ASP A 159 -0.20 -6.06 -14.25
C ASP A 159 0.78 -6.18 -13.07
N LEU A 160 2.04 -5.82 -13.32
CA LEU A 160 3.10 -6.00 -12.32
C LEU A 160 2.88 -5.11 -11.08
N SER A 161 2.39 -3.87 -11.25
CA SER A 161 2.18 -2.95 -10.14
C SER A 161 1.09 -3.46 -9.18
N ASN A 162 -0.07 -3.83 -9.69
CA ASN A 162 -1.18 -4.35 -8.91
C ASN A 162 -0.86 -5.71 -8.27
N THR A 163 -0.14 -6.57 -8.99
CA THR A 163 0.33 -7.83 -8.42
C THR A 163 1.33 -7.57 -7.28
N SER A 164 2.18 -6.55 -7.41
CA SER A 164 3.12 -6.17 -6.33
C SER A 164 2.39 -5.64 -5.10
N PHE A 165 1.37 -4.79 -5.26
CA PHE A 165 0.52 -4.34 -4.15
C PHE A 165 -0.21 -5.49 -3.47
N MET A 166 -0.77 -6.42 -4.24
CA MET A 166 -1.41 -7.62 -3.72
C MET A 166 -0.43 -8.45 -2.86
N VAL A 167 0.76 -8.75 -3.40
CA VAL A 167 1.79 -9.52 -2.68
C VAL A 167 2.19 -8.81 -1.39
N GLU A 168 2.44 -7.50 -1.44
CA GLU A 168 2.83 -6.71 -0.28
C GLU A 168 1.73 -6.72 0.80
N ALA A 169 0.47 -6.49 0.43
CA ALA A 169 -0.65 -6.49 1.36
C ALA A 169 -0.82 -7.86 2.05
N LEU A 170 -0.80 -8.95 1.28
CA LEU A 170 -0.88 -10.32 1.84
C LEU A 170 0.30 -10.61 2.79
N ARG A 171 1.52 -10.20 2.43
CA ARG A 171 2.70 -10.38 3.28
C ARG A 171 2.57 -9.59 4.60
N GLN A 172 2.04 -8.38 4.58
CA GLN A 172 1.77 -7.59 5.78
C GLN A 172 0.67 -8.20 6.65
N LEU A 173 -0.34 -8.84 6.03
CA LEU A 173 -1.40 -9.59 6.69
C LEU A 173 -0.94 -10.95 7.25
N GLY A 174 0.33 -11.32 7.05
CA GLY A 174 0.95 -12.51 7.63
C GLY A 174 0.96 -13.73 6.72
N ASP A 175 0.51 -13.63 5.46
CA ASP A 175 0.68 -14.69 4.47
C ASP A 175 2.17 -15.02 4.29
N ARG A 176 2.49 -16.31 4.28
CA ARG A 176 3.87 -16.78 4.19
C ARG A 176 4.37 -16.74 2.75
N ALA A 177 5.69 -16.78 2.56
CA ALA A 177 6.28 -16.79 1.23
C ALA A 177 5.85 -18.03 0.41
N ASP A 178 5.56 -19.15 1.08
CA ASP A 178 5.07 -20.41 0.50
C ASP A 178 3.54 -20.50 0.41
N ASP A 179 2.81 -19.41 0.73
CA ASP A 179 1.36 -19.35 0.55
C ASP A 179 0.96 -19.48 -0.93
N GLU A 180 -0.17 -20.13 -1.19
CA GLU A 180 -0.65 -20.42 -2.54
C GLU A 180 -0.81 -19.16 -3.40
N ALA A 181 -1.45 -18.10 -2.88
CA ALA A 181 -1.68 -16.87 -3.66
C ALA A 181 -0.35 -16.17 -3.96
N ILE A 182 0.60 -16.20 -3.02
CA ILE A 182 1.94 -15.67 -3.23
C ILE A 182 2.68 -16.48 -4.31
N GLN A 183 2.61 -17.81 -4.28
CA GLN A 183 3.25 -18.66 -5.29
C GLN A 183 2.64 -18.46 -6.68
N LYS A 184 1.31 -18.30 -6.78
CA LYS A 184 0.63 -17.91 -8.01
C LYS A 184 1.15 -16.55 -8.52
N ALA A 185 1.23 -15.55 -7.66
CA ALA A 185 1.75 -14.22 -8.01
C ALA A 185 3.20 -14.26 -8.52
N LEU A 186 4.06 -15.09 -7.92
CA LEU A 186 5.44 -15.25 -8.35
C LEU A 186 5.57 -15.85 -9.76
N MET A 187 4.64 -16.72 -10.17
CA MET A 187 4.60 -17.19 -11.56
C MET A 187 4.32 -16.03 -12.52
N PHE A 188 3.31 -15.22 -12.23
CA PHE A 188 3.03 -14.02 -13.03
C PHE A 188 4.22 -13.06 -13.08
N ILE A 189 4.81 -12.73 -11.92
CA ILE A 189 5.96 -11.82 -11.82
C ILE A 189 7.17 -12.37 -12.60
N SER A 190 7.44 -13.68 -12.54
CA SER A 190 8.54 -14.26 -13.32
C SER A 190 8.33 -14.04 -14.83
N ARG A 191 7.09 -14.14 -15.30
CA ARG A 191 6.73 -13.88 -16.71
C ARG A 191 6.92 -12.44 -17.15
N THR A 192 6.84 -11.47 -16.23
CA THR A 192 7.04 -10.05 -16.58
C THR A 192 8.51 -9.64 -16.69
N GLN A 193 9.47 -10.52 -16.36
CA GLN A 193 10.89 -10.16 -16.33
C GLN A 193 11.61 -10.34 -17.68
N ASN A 194 10.99 -10.98 -18.68
CA ASN A 194 11.64 -11.35 -19.95
C ASN A 194 12.99 -12.09 -19.75
N LEU A 195 13.04 -12.97 -18.73
CA LEU A 195 14.21 -13.78 -18.39
C LEU A 195 13.95 -15.26 -18.67
N ALA A 196 14.36 -15.72 -19.86
CA ALA A 196 14.29 -17.13 -20.24
C ALA A 196 15.07 -18.02 -19.25
N GLY A 197 14.48 -19.16 -18.88
CA GLY A 197 15.09 -20.13 -17.95
C GLY A 197 14.93 -19.80 -16.46
N HIS A 198 14.28 -18.69 -16.10
CA HIS A 198 14.07 -18.25 -14.72
C HIS A 198 12.59 -18.27 -14.28
N GLY A 199 11.81 -19.19 -14.85
CA GLY A 199 10.38 -19.35 -14.57
C GLY A 199 9.44 -18.68 -15.59
N ASN A 200 9.97 -17.87 -16.51
CA ASN A 200 9.19 -17.36 -17.64
C ASN A 200 9.07 -18.46 -18.71
N ASP A 201 7.90 -19.08 -18.78
CA ASP A 201 7.52 -20.16 -19.69
C ASP A 201 6.71 -19.66 -20.91
N THR A 202 6.62 -18.34 -21.11
CA THR A 202 5.91 -17.75 -22.24
C THR A 202 6.75 -17.76 -23.52
N GLU A 203 6.11 -17.66 -24.69
CA GLU A 203 6.80 -17.57 -25.98
C GLU A 203 7.66 -16.30 -26.14
N HIS A 204 7.47 -15.32 -25.25
CA HIS A 204 8.19 -14.05 -25.24
C HIS A 204 9.37 -14.05 -24.27
N ALA A 205 9.62 -15.13 -23.53
CA ALA A 205 10.65 -15.19 -22.48
C ALA A 205 12.07 -14.81 -22.95
N ALA A 206 12.40 -15.06 -24.22
CA ALA A 206 13.68 -14.70 -24.83
C ALA A 206 13.62 -13.48 -25.77
N LYS A 207 12.44 -12.86 -25.93
CA LYS A 207 12.24 -11.69 -26.78
C LYS A 207 12.53 -10.45 -25.94
N VAL A 208 13.72 -9.87 -26.10
CA VAL A 208 14.06 -8.57 -25.53
C VAL A 208 13.27 -7.49 -26.29
N GLY A 209 12.65 -6.57 -25.55
CA GLY A 209 11.96 -5.39 -26.11
C GLY A 209 12.93 -4.35 -26.66
#